data_AF-A0A5M8RYD1-F1
#
_entry.id   AF-A0A5M8RYD1-F1
#
_cell.length_a   1.000
_cell.length_b   1.000
_cell.length_c   1.000
_cell.angle_alpha   90.00
_cell.angle_beta   90.00
_cell.angle_gamma   90.00
#
_symmetry.space_group_name_H-M   'P 1'
#
loop_
_entity.id
_entity.type
_entity.pdbx_description
1 polymer ?
#
loop_
_entity_poly.entity_id
_entity_poly.type
_entity_poly.pdbx_seq_one_letter_code
_entity_poly.pdbx_strand_id
1 'polypeptide(L)'
;MQIPQLLRVDILGYDLTGASVVEKTVEYRELYNLTQGLVVIEDIDIFAYCLDTNKMVNGECLVIVWDNNAGYENVEAENFISFLSIRLEEKKENWEEDEDWEDEE
;
A
#
# COMPACT_ATOMS: atom_id res chain seq x y z
N MET A 1 4.55 -21.87 5.11
CA MET A 1 3.29 -21.28 5.63
C MET A 1 3.23 -19.88 5.03
N GLN A 2 2.25 -19.59 4.18
CA GLN A 2 2.10 -18.26 3.58
C GLN A 2 1.34 -17.37 4.56
N ILE A 3 1.93 -16.23 4.93
CA ILE A 3 1.26 -15.22 5.74
C ILE A 3 0.21 -14.52 4.85
N PRO A 4 -1.08 -14.47 5.25
CA PRO A 4 -2.12 -13.71 4.55
C PRO A 4 -1.66 -12.29 4.19
N GLN A 5 -1.98 -11.79 2.99
CA GLN A 5 -1.57 -10.43 2.56
C GLN A 5 -2.08 -9.34 3.53
N LEU A 6 -3.27 -9.54 4.11
CA LEU A 6 -3.85 -8.65 5.12
C LEU A 6 -3.00 -8.54 6.40
N LEU A 7 -2.13 -9.52 6.67
CA LEU A 7 -1.28 -9.55 7.85
C LEU A 7 0.13 -9.01 7.59
N ARG A 8 0.59 -8.76 6.35
CA ARG A 8 1.97 -8.26 6.12
C ARG A 8 1.97 -6.96 5.34
N VAL A 9 2.81 -5.98 5.67
CA VAL A 9 3.03 -4.83 4.78
C VAL A 9 3.89 -5.31 3.62
N ASP A 10 3.37 -5.25 2.39
CA ASP A 10 4.08 -5.68 1.19
C ASP A 10 4.16 -4.52 0.18
N ILE A 11 5.07 -3.58 0.45
CA ILE A 11 5.24 -2.43 -0.43
C ILE A 11 6.06 -2.82 -1.66
N LEU A 12 5.46 -2.62 -2.83
CA LEU A 12 6.11 -2.79 -4.12
C LEU A 12 7.19 -1.74 -4.34
N GLY A 13 8.27 -2.15 -5.00
CA GLY A 13 9.42 -1.29 -5.22
C GLY A 13 10.36 -1.89 -6.24
N TYR A 14 11.63 -2.01 -5.85
CA TYR A 14 12.65 -2.73 -6.62
C TYR A 14 13.04 -4.00 -5.86
N ASP A 15 12.84 -5.14 -6.50
CA ASP A 15 13.16 -6.46 -5.95
C ASP A 15 14.48 -7.01 -6.53
N LEU A 16 14.78 -8.29 -6.28
CA LEU A 16 16.02 -8.93 -6.73
C LEU A 16 16.15 -9.02 -8.25
N THR A 17 15.03 -9.01 -8.97
CA THR A 17 14.92 -9.33 -10.39
C THR A 17 14.43 -8.17 -11.24
N GLY A 18 13.79 -7.16 -10.65
CA GLY A 18 13.24 -6.04 -11.37
C GLY A 18 12.48 -5.05 -10.50
N ALA A 19 11.76 -4.14 -11.15
CA ALA A 19 10.94 -3.15 -10.50
C ALA A 19 9.49 -3.66 -10.42
N SER A 20 9.15 -4.41 -9.36
CA SER A 20 7.80 -4.91 -9.13
C SER A 20 6.74 -3.81 -9.15
N VAL A 21 7.09 -2.61 -8.68
CA VAL A 21 6.24 -1.42 -8.75
C VAL A 21 5.86 -1.04 -10.19
N VAL A 22 6.80 -1.19 -11.14
CA VAL A 22 6.58 -0.88 -12.55
C VAL A 22 5.72 -1.96 -13.19
N GLU A 23 6.09 -3.23 -13.00
CA GLU A 23 5.37 -4.38 -13.56
C GLU A 23 3.91 -4.37 -13.13
N LYS A 24 3.65 -4.19 -11.82
CA LYS A 24 2.30 -4.16 -11.28
C LYS A 24 1.52 -2.92 -11.72
N THR A 25 2.16 -1.76 -11.79
CA THR A 25 1.51 -0.54 -12.31
C THR A 25 1.12 -0.70 -13.78
N VAL A 26 1.92 -1.38 -14.60
CA VAL A 26 1.58 -1.70 -15.99
C VAL A 26 0.40 -2.67 -16.05
N GLU A 27 0.43 -3.75 -15.27
CA GLU A 27 -0.67 -4.71 -15.18
C GLU A 27 -1.99 -4.02 -14.81
N TYR A 28 -1.99 -3.14 -13.80
CA TYR A 28 -3.18 -2.41 -13.38
C TYR A 28 -3.71 -1.44 -14.45
N ARG A 29 -2.83 -0.85 -15.28
CA ARG A 29 -3.25 -0.04 -16.42
C ARG A 29 -3.94 -0.87 -17.49
N GLU A 30 -3.45 -2.08 -17.74
CA GLU A 30 -3.97 -2.99 -18.76
C GLU A 30 -5.28 -3.67 -18.34
N LEU A 31 -5.37 -4.10 -17.07
CA LEU A 31 -6.47 -4.92 -16.56
C LEU A 31 -7.58 -4.11 -15.88
N TYR A 32 -7.22 -3.02 -15.19
CA TYR A 32 -8.13 -2.29 -14.30
C TYR A 32 -8.27 -0.80 -14.67
N ASN A 33 -7.84 -0.42 -15.88
CA ASN A 33 -7.90 0.95 -16.40
C ASN A 33 -7.27 2.00 -15.46
N LEU A 34 -6.20 1.63 -14.76
CA LEU A 34 -5.49 2.54 -13.86
C LEU A 34 -5.11 3.85 -14.59
N THR A 35 -5.48 4.97 -14.00
CA THR A 35 -5.26 6.29 -14.61
C THR A 35 -3.76 6.61 -14.70
N GLN A 36 -3.36 7.32 -15.75
CA GLN A 36 -1.99 7.81 -15.88
C GLN A 36 -1.61 8.72 -14.70
N GLY A 37 -0.34 8.65 -14.28
CA GLY A 37 0.15 9.33 -13.09
C GLY A 37 -0.22 8.67 -11.76
N LEU A 38 -0.97 7.56 -11.77
CA LEU A 38 -1.06 6.67 -10.61
C LEU A 38 0.03 5.59 -10.68
N VAL A 39 0.57 5.25 -9.52
CA VAL A 39 1.61 4.21 -9.32
C VAL A 39 1.16 3.27 -8.21
N VAL A 40 1.05 1.97 -8.50
CA VAL A 40 0.63 0.95 -7.54
C VAL A 40 1.77 0.66 -6.58
N ILE A 41 1.52 0.77 -5.27
CA ILE A 41 2.52 0.54 -4.21
C ILE A 41 2.19 -0.66 -3.32
N GLU A 42 0.97 -1.15 -3.29
CA GLU A 42 0.59 -2.41 -2.62
C GLU A 42 -0.65 -2.97 -3.35
N ASP A 43 -0.61 -4.26 -3.71
CA ASP A 43 -1.67 -5.00 -4.40
C ASP A 43 -2.39 -5.87 -3.35
N ILE A 44 -3.71 -5.67 -3.18
CA ILE A 44 -4.56 -6.36 -2.19
C ILE A 44 -5.61 -7.24 -2.89
N ASP A 45 -5.30 -7.73 -4.10
CA ASP A 45 -6.12 -8.58 -4.99
C ASP A 45 -7.41 -7.94 -5.53
N ILE A 46 -8.20 -7.26 -4.68
CA ILE A 46 -9.49 -6.61 -5.01
C ILE A 46 -9.37 -5.10 -5.21
N PHE A 47 -8.31 -4.50 -4.67
CA PHE A 47 -7.94 -3.10 -4.86
C PHE A 47 -6.43 -2.95 -4.68
N ALA A 48 -5.90 -1.79 -5.04
CA ALA A 48 -4.53 -1.41 -4.78
C ALA A 48 -4.43 -0.09 -4.01
N TYR A 49 -3.39 0.05 -3.21
CA TYR A 49 -2.94 1.37 -2.77
C TYR A 49 -2.04 1.98 -3.84
N CYS A 50 -2.28 3.24 -4.19
CA CYS A 50 -1.57 3.93 -5.26
C CYS A 50 -1.06 5.31 -4.81
N LEU A 51 0.10 5.72 -5.31
CA LEU A 51 0.54 7.12 -5.26
C LEU A 51 -0.11 7.91 -6.39
N ASP A 52 -0.74 9.05 -6.06
CA ASP A 52 -1.27 9.99 -7.06
C ASP A 52 -0.24 11.06 -7.41
N THR A 53 0.69 10.71 -8.30
CA THR A 53 1.77 11.60 -8.75
C THR A 53 1.28 12.78 -9.59
N ASN A 54 -0.01 12.81 -9.98
CA ASN A 54 -0.62 14.00 -10.58
C ASN A 54 -0.83 15.12 -9.55
N LYS A 55 -0.91 14.78 -8.26
CA LYS A 55 -1.16 15.71 -7.14
C LYS A 55 0.07 15.87 -6.25
N MET A 56 1.20 16.22 -6.86
CA MET A 56 2.45 16.46 -6.13
C MET A 56 2.46 17.85 -5.47
N VAL A 57 2.75 17.90 -4.17
CA VAL A 57 2.94 19.13 -3.38
C VAL A 57 4.21 18.98 -2.54
N ASN A 58 5.15 19.92 -2.70
CA ASN A 58 6.41 19.94 -1.95
C ASN A 58 7.25 18.65 -2.06
N GLY A 59 7.12 17.91 -3.17
CA GLY A 59 7.86 16.66 -3.40
C GLY A 59 7.14 15.39 -2.90
N GLU A 60 5.97 15.54 -2.27
CA GLU A 60 5.14 14.42 -1.79
C GLU A 60 3.83 14.35 -2.59
N CYS A 61 3.15 13.20 -2.52
CA CYS A 61 1.81 13.01 -3.10
C CYS A 61 0.95 12.10 -2.23
N LEU A 62 -0.36 12.18 -2.46
CA LEU A 62 -1.36 11.40 -1.75
C LEU A 62 -1.21 9.90 -2.05
N VAL A 63 -1.51 9.08 -1.04
CA VAL A 63 -1.79 7.65 -1.20
C VAL A 63 -3.31 7.47 -1.26
N ILE A 64 -3.80 6.76 -2.26
CA ILE A 64 -5.22 6.55 -2.53
C ILE A 64 -5.54 5.08 -2.73
N VAL A 65 -6.81 4.70 -2.60
CA VAL A 65 -7.33 3.40 -3.01
C VAL A 65 -7.72 3.44 -4.48
N TRP A 66 -7.25 2.46 -5.25
CA TRP A 66 -7.75 2.12 -6.56
C TRP A 66 -8.50 0.80 -6.51
N ASP A 67 -9.83 0.85 -6.55
CA ASP A 67 -10.68 -0.34 -6.64
C ASP A 67 -10.66 -0.89 -8.08
N ASN A 68 -10.57 -2.22 -8.21
CA ASN A 68 -10.45 -2.86 -9.52
C ASN A 68 -11.68 -2.70 -10.42
N ASN A 69 -12.84 -2.37 -9.85
CA ASN A 69 -14.10 -2.16 -10.57
C ASN A 69 -14.54 -0.69 -10.59
N ALA A 70 -14.42 0.02 -9.46
CA ALA A 70 -14.88 1.40 -9.30
C ALA A 70 -13.79 2.45 -9.63
N GLY A 71 -12.51 2.06 -9.60
CA GLY A 71 -11.38 2.92 -9.90
C GLY A 71 -10.95 3.79 -8.72
N TYR A 72 -10.80 5.09 -8.95
CA TYR A 72 -10.27 6.03 -7.95
C TYR A 72 -11.26 6.21 -6.79
N GLU A 73 -10.82 5.88 -5.56
CA GLU A 73 -11.63 5.96 -4.34
C GLU A 73 -10.99 6.92 -3.31
N ASN A 74 -10.91 6.49 -2.04
CA ASN A 74 -10.53 7.33 -0.90
C ASN A 74 -9.05 7.70 -0.89
N VAL A 75 -8.74 8.81 -0.20
CA VAL A 75 -7.37 9.16 0.20
C VAL A 75 -7.07 8.47 1.53
N GLU A 76 -5.99 7.71 1.56
CA GLU A 76 -5.55 6.91 2.71
C GLU A 76 -4.46 7.62 3.50
N ALA A 77 -3.61 8.39 2.84
CA ALA A 77 -2.61 9.22 3.50
C ALA A 77 -2.18 10.42 2.65
N GLU A 78 -1.66 11.44 3.31
CA GLU A 78 -1.15 12.65 2.65
C GLU A 78 0.21 12.45 1.96
N ASN A 79 0.98 11.46 2.41
CA ASN A 79 2.29 11.12 1.86
C ASN A 79 2.60 9.64 2.11
N PHE A 80 3.59 9.12 1.36
CA PHE A 80 3.96 7.71 1.39
C PHE A 80 4.53 7.25 2.75
N ILE A 81 5.35 8.07 3.41
CA ILE A 81 5.96 7.71 4.70
C ILE A 81 4.87 7.59 5.78
N SER A 82 3.92 8.51 5.82
CA SER A 82 2.78 8.44 6.75
C SER A 82 1.93 7.19 6.52
N PHE A 83 1.65 6.84 5.27
CA PHE A 83 0.98 5.58 4.94
C PHE A 83 1.76 4.38 5.47
N LEU A 84 3.07 4.30 5.17
CA LEU A 84 3.90 3.18 5.60
C LEU A 84 3.96 3.06 7.14
N SER A 85 4.08 4.18 7.86
CA SER A 85 4.08 4.21 9.33
C SER A 85 2.78 3.64 9.89
N ILE A 86 1.63 4.14 9.44
CA ILE A 86 0.30 3.67 9.88
C ILE A 86 0.17 2.16 9.62
N ARG A 87 0.53 1.70 8.41
CA ARG A 87 0.41 0.30 8.02
C ARG A 87 1.29 -0.64 8.84
N LEU A 88 2.48 -0.20 9.22
CA LEU A 88 3.38 -0.97 10.08
C LEU A 88 2.87 -1.02 11.52
N GLU A 89 2.30 0.07 12.03
CA GLU A 89 1.69 0.12 13.37
C GLU A 89 0.46 -0.80 13.47
N GLU A 90 -0.48 -0.69 12.54
CA GLU A 90 -1.68 -1.56 12.46
C GLU A 90 -1.31 -3.05 12.42
N LYS A 91 -0.26 -3.38 11.65
CA LYS A 91 0.20 -4.77 11.52
C LYS A 91 1.09 -5.19 12.67
N LYS A 92 1.72 -4.28 13.42
CA LYS A 92 2.39 -4.66 14.66
C LYS A 92 1.36 -5.15 15.68
N GLU A 93 0.30 -4.36 15.90
CA GLU A 93 -0.78 -4.67 16.86
C GLU A 93 -1.52 -5.97 16.51
N ASN A 94 -1.71 -6.27 15.23
CA ASN A 94 -2.35 -7.52 14.80
C ASN A 94 -1.47 -8.78 14.98
N TRP A 95 -0.16 -8.63 15.25
CA TRP A 95 0.79 -9.74 15.37
C TRP A 95 1.27 -10.02 16.78
N GLU A 96 1.25 -9.00 17.64
CA GLU A 96 1.56 -9.18 19.06
C GLU A 96 0.39 -9.95 19.68
N GLU A 97 0.61 -11.22 20.06
CA GLU A 97 -0.26 -11.88 21.03
C GLU A 97 -0.24 -10.99 22.29
N ASP A 98 -1.41 -10.59 22.79
CA ASP A 98 -1.54 -9.72 23.97
C ASP A 98 -0.52 -10.15 25.03
N GLU A 99 0.40 -9.25 25.40
CA GLU A 99 1.40 -9.55 26.42
C GLU A 99 0.69 -9.73 27.76
N ASP A 100 0.45 -10.99 28.14
CA ASP A 100 -0.31 -11.43 29.32
C ASP A 100 0.43 -11.19 30.66
N TRP A 101 1.43 -10.31 30.67
CA TRP A 101 2.24 -9.99 31.83
C TRP A 101 2.14 -8.49 32.14
N GLU A 102 1.45 -8.17 33.24
CA GLU A 102 1.50 -6.82 33.82
C GLU A 102 2.94 -6.50 34.22
N ASP A 103 3.51 -5.41 33.71
CA ASP A 103 4.77 -4.88 34.19
C ASP A 103 4.66 -4.63 35.70
N GLU A 104 5.32 -5.46 36.53
CA GLU A 104 5.40 -5.24 37.99
C GLU A 104 6.13 -3.90 38.26
N GLU A 105 5.40 -2.97 38.88
CA GLU A 105 5.80 -1.59 39.25
C GLU A 105 7.00 -1.50 40.20
#